data_AF-A0A832C677-F1
#
_entry.id   AF-A0A832C677-F1
#
_cell.length_a   1.000
_cell.length_b   1.000
_cell.length_c   1.000
_cell.angle_alpha   90.00
_cell.angle_beta   90.00
_cell.angle_gamma   90.00
#
_symmetry.space_group_name_H-M   'P 1'
#
loop_
_entity.id
_entity.type
_entity.pdbx_description
1 polymer ?
#
loop_
_entity_poly.entity_id
_entity_poly.type
_entity_poly.pdbx_seq_one_letter_code
_entity_poly.pdbx_strand_id
1 'polypeptide(L)'
;MPCAARAMESLAGTKTQHAAQNTEYATRNTGPHMGTTARAYDVITIADTCVDLLVDMGAVLPRFGQTEQWVQDYFLEMGGSACIFACQAAKLGLRTGIIGRVGDDAFGQLVRRRLEEAGVDTAGLLVDANLRTGLGVALCRADGDRAILTYGGSLNAVYPEDLSDAVLSQARHLHYCSY
;
A
#
# COMPACT_ATOMS: atom_id res chain seq x y z
N MET A 1 6.40 25.97 0.06
CA MET A 1 5.88 24.79 0.80
C MET A 1 6.06 23.58 -0.10
N PRO A 2 6.86 22.57 0.26
CA PRO A 2 7.12 21.40 -0.60
C PRO A 2 5.86 20.52 -0.73
N CYS A 3 5.76 19.81 -1.84
CA CYS A 3 4.55 19.07 -2.28
C CYS A 3 4.01 18.08 -1.23
N ALA A 4 4.90 17.48 -0.41
CA ALA A 4 4.53 16.56 0.68
C ALA A 4 3.72 17.24 1.80
N ALA A 5 3.99 18.51 2.11
CA ALA A 5 3.28 19.25 3.16
C ALA A 5 1.82 19.56 2.76
N ARG A 6 1.56 19.80 1.47
CA ARG A 6 0.21 20.05 0.95
C ARG A 6 -0.66 18.79 0.91
N ALA A 7 -0.08 17.61 0.67
CA ALA A 7 -0.80 16.35 0.80
C ALA A 7 -1.24 16.09 2.25
N MET A 8 -0.37 16.40 3.21
CA MET A 8 -0.63 16.26 4.65
C MET A 8 -1.64 17.29 5.19
N GLU A 9 -1.62 18.54 4.70
CA GLU A 9 -2.60 19.58 5.09
C GLU A 9 -3.99 19.37 4.47
N SER A 10 -4.06 18.84 3.24
CA SER A 10 -5.32 18.42 2.60
C SER A 10 -6.04 17.30 3.40
N LEU A 11 -5.25 16.39 3.97
CA LEU A 11 -5.71 15.34 4.90
C LEU A 11 -6.14 15.87 6.28
N ALA A 12 -5.73 17.09 6.66
CA ALA A 12 -6.14 17.71 7.92
C ALA A 12 -7.45 18.49 7.78
N GLY A 13 -7.68 19.17 6.65
CA GLY A 13 -8.90 19.95 6.39
C GLY A 13 -10.16 19.10 6.18
N THR A 14 -10.02 17.86 5.71
CA THR A 14 -11.13 16.91 5.54
C THR A 14 -11.60 16.28 6.86
N LYS A 15 -10.76 16.26 7.91
CA LYS A 15 -11.11 15.67 9.22
C LYS A 15 -12.26 16.38 9.93
N THR A 16 -12.42 17.69 9.72
CA THR A 16 -13.44 18.49 10.42
C THR A 16 -14.83 18.35 9.81
N GLN A 17 -14.94 18.01 8.51
CA GLN A 17 -16.23 17.79 7.84
C GLN A 17 -16.68 16.31 7.89
N HIS A 18 -15.77 15.35 7.89
CA HIS A 18 -16.11 13.91 7.98
C HIS A 18 -16.53 13.45 9.40
N ALA A 19 -16.11 14.15 10.45
CA ALA A 19 -16.50 13.83 11.83
C ALA A 19 -18.03 13.90 12.07
N ALA A 20 -18.76 14.74 11.33
CA ALA A 20 -20.21 14.87 11.48
C ALA A 20 -21.01 13.78 10.75
N GLN A 21 -20.49 13.24 9.64
CA GLN A 21 -21.17 12.20 8.85
C GLN A 21 -20.90 10.78 9.37
N ASN A 22 -19.79 10.54 10.07
CA ASN A 22 -19.45 9.23 10.63
C ASN A 22 -20.36 8.80 11.80
N THR A 23 -20.98 9.73 12.52
CA THR A 23 -21.84 9.44 13.67
C THR A 23 -23.19 8.82 13.25
N GLU A 24 -23.70 9.15 12.06
CA GLU A 24 -24.92 8.55 11.51
C GLU A 24 -24.69 7.19 10.83
N TYR A 25 -23.49 6.92 10.32
CA TYR A 25 -23.16 5.62 9.72
C TYR A 25 -22.92 4.54 10.78
N ALA A 26 -22.31 4.90 11.92
CA ALA A 26 -22.03 3.99 13.02
C ALA A 26 -23.29 3.39 13.68
N THR A 27 -24.44 4.06 13.60
CA THR A 27 -25.68 3.63 14.24
C THR A 27 -26.57 2.74 13.37
N ARG A 28 -26.32 2.61 12.06
CA ARG A 28 -27.15 1.79 11.16
C ARG A 28 -26.71 0.33 11.05
N ASN A 29 -25.50 -0.03 11.52
CA ASN A 29 -24.91 -1.36 11.28
C ASN A 29 -24.77 -2.24 12.53
N THR A 30 -25.47 -1.92 13.64
CA THR A 30 -25.40 -2.70 14.89
C THR A 30 -26.34 -3.92 14.95
N GLY A 31 -26.89 -4.35 13.81
CA GLY A 31 -27.66 -5.59 13.74
C GLY A 31 -26.74 -6.82 13.73
N PRO A 32 -27.03 -7.88 14.50
CA PRO A 32 -26.23 -9.10 14.46
C PRO A 32 -26.41 -9.76 13.08
N HIS A 33 -25.36 -9.75 12.25
CA HIS A 33 -25.30 -10.59 11.06
C HIS A 33 -25.19 -12.05 11.51
N MET A 34 -26.34 -12.69 11.70
CA MET A 34 -26.44 -14.13 11.94
C MET A 34 -25.99 -14.88 10.68
N GLY A 35 -24.94 -15.70 10.85
CA GLY A 35 -24.62 -16.79 9.94
C GLY A 35 -23.28 -16.66 9.21
N THR A 36 -22.16 -16.91 9.90
CA THR A 36 -20.99 -17.60 9.34
C THR A 36 -20.03 -17.95 10.48
N THR A 37 -19.41 -19.12 10.40
CA THR A 37 -18.28 -19.52 11.26
C THR A 37 -17.28 -18.37 11.38
N ALA A 38 -16.74 -18.14 12.58
CA ALA A 38 -15.83 -17.02 12.84
C ALA A 38 -14.61 -17.11 11.91
N ARG A 39 -14.64 -16.34 10.83
CA ARG A 39 -13.53 -16.22 9.88
C ARG A 39 -12.36 -15.51 10.56
N ALA A 40 -11.14 -15.93 10.28
CA ALA A 40 -9.94 -15.39 10.89
C ALA A 40 -9.72 -13.91 10.53
N TYR A 41 -10.07 -13.53 9.30
CA TYR A 41 -9.90 -12.17 8.78
C TYR A 41 -11.24 -11.55 8.36
N ASP A 42 -11.36 -10.24 8.57
CA ASP A 42 -12.41 -9.44 7.96
C ASP A 42 -12.06 -9.16 6.49
N VAL A 43 -10.77 -8.90 6.20
CA VAL A 43 -10.28 -8.74 4.83
C VAL A 43 -8.94 -9.43 4.62
N ILE A 44 -8.78 -10.06 3.45
CA ILE A 44 -7.47 -10.43 2.92
C ILE A 44 -7.24 -9.66 1.62
N THR A 45 -6.08 -9.03 1.50
CA THR A 45 -5.64 -8.38 0.26
C THR A 45 -4.69 -9.28 -0.52
N ILE A 46 -4.89 -9.40 -1.82
CA ILE A 46 -3.93 -10.00 -2.77
C ILE A 46 -3.07 -8.87 -3.32
N ALA A 47 -1.77 -8.94 -3.06
CA ALA A 47 -0.93 -7.75 -3.03
C ALA A 47 0.04 -7.58 -4.19
N ASP A 48 0.09 -6.33 -4.64
CA ASP A 48 1.04 -5.72 -5.54
C ASP A 48 2.21 -5.10 -4.76
N THR A 49 3.10 -5.94 -4.25
CA THR A 49 4.15 -5.45 -3.34
C THR A 49 5.21 -4.64 -4.08
N CYS A 50 5.40 -3.40 -3.65
CA CYS A 50 6.49 -2.57 -4.14
C CYS A 50 6.87 -1.50 -3.12
N VAL A 51 7.97 -0.82 -3.41
CA VAL A 51 8.40 0.40 -2.75
C VAL A 51 8.33 1.54 -3.75
N ASP A 52 7.90 2.71 -3.31
CA ASP A 52 7.94 3.93 -4.11
C ASP A 52 9.09 4.82 -3.61
N LEU A 53 10.03 5.14 -4.50
CA LEU A 53 11.02 6.20 -4.33
C LEU A 53 10.44 7.48 -4.94
N LEU A 54 9.99 8.39 -4.09
CA LEU A 54 9.50 9.69 -4.48
C LEU A 54 10.66 10.69 -4.48
N VAL A 55 10.93 11.27 -5.63
CA VAL A 55 12.00 12.27 -5.81
C VAL A 55 11.36 13.63 -6.01
N ASP A 56 11.60 14.58 -5.09
CA ASP A 56 11.15 15.96 -5.25
C ASP A 56 12.11 16.69 -6.20
N MET A 57 11.69 16.83 -7.45
CA MET A 57 12.48 17.46 -8.49
C MET A 57 12.47 18.99 -8.40
N GLY A 58 11.58 19.60 -7.61
CA GLY A 58 11.32 21.03 -7.66
C GLY A 58 10.98 21.48 -9.09
N ALA A 59 11.80 22.38 -9.66
CA ALA A 59 11.69 22.85 -11.04
C ALA A 59 12.63 22.10 -12.02
N VAL A 60 13.39 21.12 -11.54
CA VAL A 60 14.37 20.38 -12.35
C VAL A 60 13.66 19.33 -13.19
N LEU A 61 14.05 19.20 -14.46
CA LEU A 61 13.62 18.10 -15.33
C LEU A 61 14.82 17.21 -15.66
N PRO A 62 14.63 15.87 -15.73
CA PRO A 62 15.71 14.96 -16.09
C PRO A 62 16.29 15.27 -17.47
N ARG A 63 17.63 15.34 -17.56
CA ARG A 63 18.36 15.45 -18.82
C ARG A 63 19.27 14.26 -19.02
N PHE A 64 19.08 13.56 -20.14
CA PHE A 64 19.95 12.46 -20.55
C PHE A 64 21.32 12.99 -21.03
N GLY A 65 22.31 12.09 -21.07
CA GLY A 65 23.69 12.43 -21.43
C GLY A 65 24.61 12.64 -20.24
N GLN A 66 24.43 11.87 -19.16
CA GLN A 66 25.26 11.91 -17.94
C GLN A 66 25.34 13.29 -17.28
N THR A 67 24.28 14.09 -17.39
CA THR A 67 24.21 15.39 -16.70
C THR A 67 23.85 15.18 -15.24
N GLU A 68 24.73 15.59 -14.33
CA GLU A 68 24.42 15.60 -12.90
C GLU A 68 23.47 16.77 -12.58
N GLN A 69 22.41 16.49 -11.82
CA GLN A 69 21.40 17.47 -11.42
C GLN A 69 20.97 17.22 -9.98
N TRP A 70 20.82 18.30 -9.22
CA TRP A 70 20.42 18.25 -7.82
C TRP A 70 18.90 18.29 -7.70
N VAL A 71 18.35 17.40 -6.88
CA VAL A 71 16.93 17.35 -6.51
C VAL A 71 16.75 17.99 -5.14
N GLN A 72 15.51 18.32 -4.76
CA GLN A 72 15.23 18.97 -3.48
C GLN A 72 15.27 18.00 -2.31
N ASP A 73 14.65 16.83 -2.47
CA ASP A 73 14.52 15.82 -1.43
C ASP A 73 14.14 14.45 -2.03
N TYR A 74 14.12 13.40 -1.22
CA TYR A 74 13.56 12.11 -1.57
C TYR A 74 12.91 11.39 -0.38
N PHE A 75 11.91 10.56 -0.68
CA PHE A 75 11.22 9.72 0.29
C PHE A 75 11.14 8.29 -0.23
N LEU A 76 11.35 7.33 0.66
CA LEU A 76 11.23 5.91 0.35
C LEU A 76 10.07 5.33 1.19
N GLU A 77 8.99 4.95 0.52
CA GLU A 77 7.78 4.48 1.18
C GLU A 77 7.30 3.16 0.60
N MET A 78 6.52 2.42 1.40
CA MET A 78 5.81 1.25 0.89
C MET A 78 4.78 1.71 -0.16
N GLY A 79 4.90 1.18 -1.37
CA GLY A 79 3.93 1.36 -2.43
C GLY A 79 2.89 0.24 -2.42
N GLY A 80 2.30 -0.03 -3.58
CA GLY A 80 1.33 -1.10 -3.76
C GLY A 80 -0.06 -0.68 -3.30
N SER A 81 -0.99 -0.61 -4.23
CA SER A 81 -2.38 -0.22 -3.96
C SER A 81 -3.06 -1.13 -2.93
N ALA A 82 -2.83 -2.44 -3.02
CA ALA A 82 -3.36 -3.42 -2.08
C ALA A 82 -2.65 -3.34 -0.72
N CYS A 83 -1.34 -3.08 -0.70
CA CYS A 83 -0.58 -2.87 0.54
C CYS A 83 -1.07 -1.61 1.28
N ILE A 84 -1.28 -0.51 0.55
CA ILE A 84 -1.84 0.74 1.10
C ILE A 84 -3.25 0.49 1.63
N PHE A 85 -4.11 -0.20 0.87
CA PHE A 85 -5.45 -0.56 1.32
C PHE A 85 -5.41 -1.41 2.59
N ALA A 86 -4.56 -2.44 2.65
CA ALA A 86 -4.41 -3.32 3.81
C ALA A 86 -4.06 -2.53 5.07
N CYS A 87 -3.07 -1.63 4.96
CA CYS A 87 -2.66 -0.76 6.07
C CYS A 87 -3.81 0.12 6.57
N GLN A 88 -4.60 0.68 5.65
CA GLN A 88 -5.72 1.55 6.02
C GLN A 88 -6.89 0.76 6.61
N ALA A 89 -7.18 -0.43 6.09
CA ALA A 89 -8.18 -1.34 6.64
C ALA A 89 -7.82 -1.77 8.08
N ALA A 90 -6.56 -2.11 8.33
CA ALA A 90 -6.06 -2.45 9.66
C ALA A 90 -6.17 -1.27 10.63
N LYS A 91 -5.80 -0.06 10.21
CA LYS A 91 -5.95 1.17 11.02
C LYS A 91 -7.40 1.51 11.36
N LEU A 92 -8.37 1.06 10.55
CA LEU A 92 -9.80 1.19 10.82
C LEU A 92 -10.35 0.09 11.76
N GLY A 93 -9.49 -0.81 12.25
CA GLY A 93 -9.83 -1.86 13.22
C GLY A 93 -10.25 -3.19 12.59
N LEU A 94 -10.09 -3.38 11.29
CA LEU A 94 -10.39 -4.65 10.63
C LEU A 94 -9.24 -5.65 10.82
N ARG A 95 -9.56 -6.92 11.08
CA ARG A 95 -8.57 -8.01 11.07
C ARG A 95 -8.15 -8.24 9.62
N THR A 96 -6.97 -7.75 9.27
CA THR A 96 -6.50 -7.63 7.89
C THR A 96 -5.29 -8.54 7.69
N GLY A 97 -5.37 -9.44 6.71
CA GLY A 97 -4.25 -10.25 6.25
C GLY A 97 -3.82 -9.87 4.83
N ILE A 98 -2.60 -10.24 4.47
CA ILE A 98 -2.06 -10.02 3.12
C ILE A 98 -1.52 -11.31 2.51
N ILE A 99 -1.80 -11.53 1.23
CA ILE A 99 -1.17 -12.55 0.39
C ILE A 99 -0.34 -11.80 -0.64
N GLY A 100 0.97 -12.04 -0.63
CA GLY A 100 1.89 -11.33 -1.50
C GLY A 100 3.25 -12.00 -1.50
N ARG A 101 4.17 -11.47 -2.30
CA ARG A 101 5.56 -11.93 -2.32
C ARG A 101 6.49 -10.73 -2.32
N VAL A 102 7.64 -10.80 -1.68
CA VAL A 102 8.69 -9.77 -1.75
C VAL A 102 10.02 -10.43 -2.06
N GLY A 103 10.98 -9.65 -2.56
CA GLY A 103 12.35 -10.13 -2.69
C GLY A 103 13.03 -10.30 -1.33
N ASP A 104 14.06 -11.13 -1.28
CA ASP A 104 15.01 -11.15 -0.14
C ASP A 104 15.98 -9.95 -0.23
N ASP A 105 15.41 -8.75 -0.09
CA ASP A 105 16.13 -7.48 -0.22
C ASP A 105 15.62 -6.42 0.78
N ALA A 106 16.35 -5.31 0.88
CA ALA A 106 16.02 -4.24 1.82
C ALA A 106 14.64 -3.62 1.58
N PHE A 107 14.13 -3.67 0.34
CA PHE A 107 12.80 -3.17 0.00
C PHE A 107 11.70 -4.14 0.46
N GLY A 108 11.93 -5.45 0.35
CA GLY A 108 11.03 -6.46 0.90
C GLY A 108 10.92 -6.36 2.42
N GLN A 109 12.05 -6.12 3.09
CA GLN A 109 12.07 -5.86 4.54
C GLN A 109 11.33 -4.55 4.90
N LEU A 110 11.45 -3.50 4.07
CA LEU A 110 10.69 -2.25 4.26
C LEU A 110 9.18 -2.51 4.17
N VAL A 111 8.73 -3.20 3.11
CA VAL A 111 7.31 -3.53 2.89
C VAL A 111 6.75 -4.31 4.07
N ARG A 112 7.43 -5.41 4.47
CA ARG A 112 7.02 -6.23 5.61
C ARG A 112 6.86 -5.39 6.88
N ARG A 113 7.89 -4.60 7.21
CA ARG A 113 7.88 -3.77 8.42
C ARG A 113 6.72 -2.77 8.42
N ARG A 114 6.45 -2.10 7.29
CA ARG A 114 5.34 -1.12 7.18
C ARG A 114 3.97 -1.75 7.34
N LEU A 115 3.76 -2.95 6.81
CA LEU A 115 2.53 -3.73 6.99
C LEU A 115 2.32 -4.10 8.45
N GLU A 116 3.36 -4.61 9.10
CA GLU A 116 3.33 -5.00 10.52
C GLU A 116 3.12 -3.80 11.45
N GLU A 117 3.79 -2.67 11.18
CA GLU A 117 3.57 -1.39 11.89
C GLU A 117 2.10 -0.92 11.78
N ALA A 118 1.41 -1.22 10.69
CA ALA A 118 -0.01 -0.89 10.49
C ALA A 118 -0.97 -1.91 11.11
N GLY A 119 -0.47 -3.03 11.65
CA GLY A 119 -1.28 -4.11 12.23
C GLY A 119 -1.83 -5.11 11.20
N VAL A 120 -1.24 -5.20 10.01
CA VAL A 120 -1.58 -6.22 9.01
C VAL A 120 -0.85 -7.53 9.34
N ASP A 121 -1.55 -8.65 9.28
CA ASP A 121 -0.95 -9.98 9.40
C ASP A 121 -0.19 -10.34 8.10
N THR A 122 1.13 -10.49 8.23
CA THR A 122 2.07 -10.76 7.14
C THR A 122 2.44 -12.24 7.00
N ALA A 123 1.70 -13.17 7.62
CA ALA A 123 1.93 -14.61 7.48
C ALA A 123 1.81 -15.10 6.02
N GLY A 124 0.96 -14.47 5.22
CA GLY A 124 0.80 -14.74 3.78
C GLY A 124 1.76 -13.95 2.87
N LEU A 125 2.68 -13.16 3.43
CA LEU A 125 3.71 -12.44 2.68
C LEU A 125 4.95 -13.32 2.53
N LEU A 126 5.12 -13.93 1.35
CA LEU A 126 6.23 -14.81 1.05
C LEU A 126 7.50 -14.03 0.70
N VAL A 127 8.67 -14.59 0.99
CA VAL A 127 9.97 -14.04 0.59
C VAL A 127 10.58 -14.95 -0.47
N ASP A 128 11.04 -14.37 -1.57
CA ASP A 128 11.66 -15.09 -2.68
C ASP A 128 13.05 -14.52 -2.99
N ALA A 129 14.08 -15.36 -2.81
CA ALA A 129 15.47 -14.98 -3.04
C ALA A 129 15.83 -14.79 -4.52
N ASN A 130 15.00 -15.29 -5.44
CA ASN A 130 15.22 -15.15 -6.89
C ASN A 130 14.48 -13.95 -7.48
N LEU A 131 13.74 -13.22 -6.66
CA LEU A 131 12.91 -12.09 -7.04
C LEU A 131 13.48 -10.80 -6.42
N ARG A 132 13.39 -9.69 -7.14
CA ARG A 132 13.58 -8.35 -6.57
C ARG A 132 12.23 -7.73 -6.25
N THR A 133 12.15 -7.07 -5.10
CA THR A 133 10.96 -6.30 -4.74
C THR A 133 10.69 -5.21 -5.77
N GLY A 134 9.41 -5.01 -6.11
CA GLY A 134 8.98 -3.97 -7.03
C GLY A 134 9.44 -2.58 -6.62
N LEU A 135 9.73 -1.72 -7.59
CA LEU A 135 10.17 -0.34 -7.34
C LEU A 135 9.49 0.63 -8.31
N GLY A 136 8.72 1.57 -7.78
CA GLY A 136 8.27 2.75 -8.50
C GLY A 136 9.24 3.91 -8.24
N VAL A 137 9.74 4.56 -9.28
CA VAL A 137 10.49 5.83 -9.16
C VAL A 137 9.56 6.95 -9.62
N ALA A 138 9.03 7.70 -8.67
CA ALA A 138 8.14 8.83 -8.92
C ALA A 138 8.94 10.14 -8.97
N LEU A 139 8.99 10.78 -10.14
CA LEU A 139 9.62 12.07 -10.34
C LEU A 139 8.57 13.16 -10.15
N CYS A 140 8.56 13.78 -8.98
CA CYS A 140 7.53 14.74 -8.57
C CYS A 140 7.95 16.17 -8.89
N ARG A 141 7.12 16.90 -9.64
CA ARG A 141 7.32 18.31 -9.97
C ARG A 141 6.67 19.23 -8.94
N ALA A 142 7.15 20.47 -8.86
CA ALA A 142 6.60 21.49 -7.96
C ALA A 142 5.13 21.86 -8.25
N ASP A 143 4.64 21.61 -9.47
CA ASP A 143 3.24 21.82 -9.87
C ASP A 143 2.31 20.66 -9.45
N GLY A 144 2.85 19.62 -8.83
CA GLY A 144 2.11 18.46 -8.32
C GLY A 144 1.96 17.31 -9.33
N ASP A 145 2.43 17.48 -10.58
CA ASP A 145 2.47 16.40 -11.55
C ASP A 145 3.63 15.43 -11.27
N ARG A 146 3.50 14.18 -11.69
CA ARG A 146 4.56 13.17 -11.55
C ARG A 146 4.64 12.22 -12.73
N ALA A 147 5.87 11.91 -13.13
CA ALA A 147 6.16 10.76 -13.97
C ALA A 147 6.58 9.57 -13.11
N ILE A 148 6.21 8.35 -13.49
CA ILE A 148 6.57 7.13 -12.74
C ILE A 148 7.31 6.17 -13.68
N LEU A 149 8.47 5.71 -13.24
CA LEU A 149 9.22 4.63 -13.88
C LEU A 149 9.18 3.41 -12.97
N THR A 150 8.58 2.32 -13.42
CA THR A 150 8.33 1.14 -12.57
C THR A 150 9.19 -0.04 -13.01
N TYR A 151 9.94 -0.60 -12.05
CA TYR A 151 10.47 -1.96 -12.16
C TYR A 151 9.45 -2.94 -11.57
N GLY A 152 8.93 -3.81 -12.43
CA GLY A 152 7.80 -4.69 -12.12
C GLY A 152 8.05 -5.72 -11.01
N GLY A 153 9.30 -6.16 -10.82
CA GLY A 153 9.73 -7.04 -9.71
C GLY A 153 8.64 -7.95 -9.15
N SER A 154 8.32 -7.77 -7.88
CA SER A 154 7.33 -8.54 -7.14
C SER A 154 5.86 -8.15 -7.35
N LEU A 155 5.55 -7.13 -8.18
CA LEU A 155 4.16 -6.65 -8.35
C LEU A 155 3.23 -7.78 -8.77
N ASN A 156 3.64 -8.65 -9.70
CA ASN A 156 2.80 -9.73 -10.25
C ASN A 156 3.22 -11.12 -9.75
N ALA A 157 3.81 -11.20 -8.55
CA ALA A 157 4.42 -12.42 -8.04
C ALA A 157 3.52 -13.21 -7.07
N VAL A 158 2.20 -13.02 -7.16
CA VAL A 158 1.18 -13.91 -6.59
C VAL A 158 0.66 -14.81 -7.70
N TYR A 159 0.75 -16.11 -7.49
CA TYR A 159 0.36 -17.12 -8.46
C TYR A 159 -0.88 -17.89 -8.01
N PRO A 160 -1.60 -18.57 -8.90
CA PRO A 160 -2.78 -19.37 -8.53
C PRO A 160 -2.52 -20.38 -7.40
N GLU A 161 -1.32 -20.96 -7.34
CA GLU A 161 -0.88 -21.87 -6.28
C GLU A 161 -0.81 -21.24 -4.88
N ASP A 162 -0.67 -19.91 -4.79
CA ASP A 162 -0.67 -19.18 -3.53
C ASP A 162 -2.10 -19.01 -2.97
N LEU A 163 -3.13 -19.30 -3.77
CA LEU A 163 -4.54 -19.01 -3.48
C LEU A 163 -5.38 -20.28 -3.26
N SER A 164 -5.03 -21.07 -2.23
CA SER A 164 -5.82 -22.27 -1.89
C SER A 164 -7.20 -21.94 -1.29
N ASP A 165 -8.19 -22.82 -1.47
CA ASP A 165 -9.52 -22.70 -0.84
C ASP A 165 -9.44 -22.53 0.69
N ALA A 166 -8.45 -23.16 1.31
CA ALA A 166 -8.21 -23.05 2.75
C ALA A 166 -7.81 -21.63 3.17
N VAL A 167 -7.05 -20.90 2.34
CA VAL A 167 -6.68 -19.51 2.58
C VAL A 167 -7.85 -18.58 2.26
N LEU A 168 -8.48 -18.76 1.10
CA LEU A 168 -9.57 -17.89 0.63
C LEU A 168 -10.79 -17.94 1.56
N SER A 169 -11.09 -19.10 2.14
CA SER A 169 -12.21 -19.26 3.08
C SER A 169 -12.03 -18.54 4.42
N GLN A 170 -10.80 -18.14 4.78
CA GLN A 170 -10.49 -17.45 6.04
C GLN A 170 -10.92 -15.98 6.10
N ALA A 171 -11.30 -15.37 4.96
CA ALA A 171 -11.64 -13.96 4.87
C ALA A 171 -13.13 -13.72 4.59
N ARG A 172 -13.73 -12.70 5.20
CA ARG A 172 -15.09 -12.25 4.84
C ARG A 172 -15.11 -11.49 3.51
N HIS A 173 -14.02 -10.80 3.18
CA HIS A 173 -13.82 -10.08 1.94
C HIS A 173 -12.41 -10.36 1.39
N LEU A 174 -12.33 -10.62 0.09
CA LEU A 174 -11.08 -10.68 -0.65
C LEU A 174 -10.97 -9.42 -1.49
N HIS A 175 -9.85 -8.70 -1.34
CA HIS A 175 -9.58 -7.48 -2.07
C HIS A 175 -8.40 -7.72 -3.02
N TYR A 176 -8.65 -7.55 -4.31
CA TYR A 176 -7.64 -7.64 -5.37
C TYR A 176 -7.63 -6.30 -6.10
N CYS A 177 -6.44 -5.72 -6.26
CA CYS A 177 -6.26 -4.46 -6.97
C CYS A 177 -5.75 -4.73 -8.39
N SER A 178 -6.30 -4.02 -9.38
CA SER A 178 -5.76 -4.03 -10.74
C SER A 178 -4.58 -3.08 -10.86
N TYR A 179 -3.56 -3.50 -11.62
CA TYR A 179 -2.37 -2.73 -11.96
C TYR A 179 -2.60 -1.83 -13.17
#